data_AF-A0A951J3H0-F1
#
_entry.id   AF-A0A951J3H0-F1
#
_cell.length_a   1.000
_cell.length_b   1.000
_cell.length_c   1.000
_cell.angle_alpha   90.00
_cell.angle_beta   90.00
_cell.angle_gamma   90.00
#
_symmetry.space_group_name_H-M   'P 1'
#
loop_
_entity.id
_entity.type
_entity.pdbx_description
1 polymer ?
#
loop_
_entity_poly.entity_id
_entity_poly.type
_entity_poly.pdbx_seq_one_letter_code
_entity_poly.pdbx_strand_id
1 'polypeptide(L)'
;MKQKTFSTLKLTIAALIFTFGVSSQAQTTKEKRFINDYKWKVSLQMNIMDFGFDKDDPTNTENWNMLSFPSRVAIETNIVNHLSAELAVAMNKIEEGHMVNGQIANKDLDVIAVDANFKYSLGGLFNIPIVDPYIATGAGYLQLDGTSNATFNYGGGINFWLADLAFLRDYRYMRDRRISRFGLNVEVMGKKNLNDGPGSNMQVAAGVFYMF
;
A
#
# COMPACT_ATOMS: atom_id res chain seq x y z
N MET A 1 -26.81 2.51 23.71
CA MET A 1 -27.44 1.98 22.46
C MET A 1 -26.77 2.46 21.15
N LYS A 2 -25.44 2.68 21.08
CA LYS A 2 -24.75 3.24 19.89
C LYS A 2 -23.78 2.29 19.15
N GLN A 3 -23.77 0.99 19.46
CA GLN A 3 -22.78 0.05 18.89
C GLN A 3 -23.23 -0.72 17.63
N LYS A 4 -24.53 -0.73 17.29
CA LYS A 4 -25.04 -1.56 16.17
C LYS A 4 -24.73 -0.99 14.79
N THR A 5 -24.75 0.34 14.62
CA THR A 5 -24.67 1.02 13.31
C THR A 5 -23.29 0.91 12.66
N PHE A 6 -22.22 0.82 13.45
CA PHE A 6 -20.86 0.67 12.93
C PHE A 6 -20.56 -0.75 12.41
N SER A 7 -21.26 -1.78 12.91
CA SER A 7 -21.06 -3.17 12.46
C SER A 7 -21.66 -3.44 11.08
N THR A 8 -22.79 -2.80 10.76
CA THR A 8 -23.44 -2.91 9.45
C THR A 8 -22.62 -2.22 8.36
N LEU A 9 -21.96 -1.11 8.66
CA LEU A 9 -21.08 -0.41 7.70
C LEU A 9 -19.88 -1.27 7.26
N LYS A 10 -19.32 -2.08 8.18
CA LYS A 10 -18.23 -3.03 7.90
C LYS A 10 -18.66 -4.15 6.95
N LEU A 11 -19.86 -4.69 7.15
CA LEU A 11 -20.44 -5.70 6.25
C LEU A 11 -20.78 -5.10 4.87
N THR A 12 -21.24 -3.84 4.82
CA THR A 12 -21.60 -3.17 3.56
C THR A 12 -20.38 -2.86 2.69
N ILE A 13 -19.25 -2.46 3.27
CA ILE A 13 -18.01 -2.20 2.52
C ILE A 13 -17.43 -3.53 1.98
N ALA A 14 -17.40 -4.58 2.80
CA ALA A 14 -16.98 -5.92 2.36
C ALA A 14 -17.91 -6.52 1.29
N ALA A 15 -19.23 -6.31 1.41
CA ALA A 15 -20.22 -6.76 0.44
C ALA A 15 -20.22 -5.93 -0.85
N LEU A 16 -19.91 -4.62 -0.81
CA LEU A 16 -19.70 -3.81 -2.00
C LEU A 16 -18.51 -4.35 -2.81
N ILE A 17 -17.40 -4.69 -2.16
CA ILE A 17 -16.20 -5.26 -2.82
C ILE A 17 -16.53 -6.62 -3.47
N PHE A 18 -17.43 -7.41 -2.86
CA PHE A 18 -17.82 -8.73 -3.39
C PHE A 18 -18.83 -8.67 -4.54
N THR A 19 -19.72 -7.67 -4.57
CA THR A 19 -20.80 -7.59 -5.58
C THR A 19 -20.34 -7.04 -6.94
N PHE A 20 -19.19 -6.36 -7.03
CA PHE A 20 -18.60 -5.96 -8.32
C PHE A 20 -17.91 -7.12 -9.06
N GLY A 21 -17.80 -8.30 -8.45
CA GLY A 21 -17.05 -9.44 -9.00
C GLY A 21 -17.78 -10.33 -10.01
N VAL A 22 -19.09 -10.19 -10.21
CA VAL A 22 -19.88 -11.19 -10.95
C VAL A 22 -20.58 -10.62 -12.18
N SER A 23 -19.81 -10.34 -13.22
CA SER A 23 -20.25 -10.45 -14.62
C SER A 23 -19.04 -10.49 -15.55
N SER A 24 -18.33 -11.62 -15.54
CA SER A 24 -17.25 -11.89 -16.49
C SER A 24 -17.80 -12.41 -17.82
N GLN A 25 -17.86 -11.54 -18.82
CA GLN A 25 -17.55 -11.93 -20.19
C GLN A 25 -16.50 -10.97 -20.75
N ALA A 26 -15.25 -11.43 -20.83
CA ALA A 26 -14.22 -10.85 -21.69
C ALA A 26 -12.99 -11.78 -21.78
N GLN A 27 -12.95 -12.62 -22.81
CA GLN A 27 -11.71 -13.18 -23.35
C GLN A 27 -11.02 -12.09 -24.18
N THR A 28 -10.28 -11.17 -23.55
CA THR A 28 -9.26 -10.38 -24.24
C THR A 28 -8.18 -9.91 -23.26
N THR A 29 -6.99 -10.51 -23.36
CA THR A 29 -5.70 -9.96 -22.90
C THR A 29 -5.34 -10.04 -21.40
N LYS A 30 -5.58 -11.17 -20.75
CA LYS A 30 -5.28 -11.39 -19.31
C LYS A 30 -3.78 -11.47 -18.97
N GLU A 31 -2.92 -11.94 -19.88
CA GLU A 31 -1.48 -12.10 -19.62
C GLU A 31 -0.61 -10.90 -20.04
N LYS A 32 -1.03 -10.09 -21.03
CA LYS A 32 -0.12 -9.08 -21.61
C LYS A 32 0.10 -7.83 -20.75
N ARG A 33 -0.80 -7.52 -19.80
CA ARG A 33 -0.64 -6.36 -18.89
C ARG A 33 0.45 -6.60 -17.84
N PHE A 34 0.64 -7.85 -17.41
CA PHE A 34 1.55 -8.19 -16.32
C PHE A 34 2.95 -8.59 -16.81
N ILE A 35 3.12 -9.03 -18.07
CA ILE A 35 4.34 -9.75 -18.47
C ILE A 35 5.09 -9.17 -19.69
N ASN A 36 4.68 -8.08 -20.37
CA ASN A 36 5.49 -7.66 -21.53
C ASN A 36 5.57 -6.18 -21.97
N ASP A 37 4.58 -5.32 -21.71
CA ASP A 37 4.60 -3.97 -22.34
C ASP A 37 5.14 -2.84 -21.44
N TYR A 38 5.16 -3.02 -20.11
CA TYR A 38 5.54 -1.97 -19.15
C TYR A 38 6.50 -2.51 -18.09
N LYS A 39 7.71 -1.95 -18.05
CA LYS A 39 8.80 -2.46 -17.22
C LYS A 39 8.81 -1.78 -15.85
N TRP A 40 8.34 -0.55 -15.77
CA TRP A 40 8.43 0.27 -14.57
C TRP A 40 7.05 0.73 -14.11
N LYS A 41 6.85 0.74 -12.79
CA LYS A 41 5.71 1.35 -12.11
C LYS A 41 6.25 2.40 -11.15
N VAL A 42 5.74 3.62 -11.24
CA VAL A 42 6.04 4.69 -10.27
C VAL A 42 4.78 5.04 -9.50
N SER A 43 4.92 5.34 -8.22
CA SER A 43 3.79 5.65 -7.34
C SER A 43 4.08 6.84 -6.44
N LEU A 44 3.02 7.60 -6.16
CA LEU A 44 3.00 8.73 -5.24
C LEU A 44 1.83 8.53 -4.27
N GLN A 45 2.13 8.50 -2.97
CA GLN A 45 1.21 7.99 -1.95
C GLN A 45 1.19 8.85 -0.70
N MET A 46 0.00 9.01 -0.13
CA MET A 46 -0.16 9.40 1.26
C MET A 46 0.39 8.28 2.13
N ASN A 47 1.12 8.63 3.19
CA ASN A 47 1.82 7.66 4.01
C ASN A 47 1.55 7.89 5.49
N ILE A 48 1.10 6.85 6.16
CA ILE A 48 0.80 6.83 7.59
C ILE A 48 1.75 5.84 8.24
N MET A 49 2.38 6.23 9.35
CA MET A 49 3.21 5.35 10.16
C MET A 49 2.72 5.35 11.60
N ASP A 50 2.55 4.16 12.16
CA ASP A 50 2.16 3.92 13.54
C ASP A 50 3.27 3.14 14.26
N PHE A 51 3.98 3.85 15.15
CA PHE A 51 5.05 3.30 15.98
C PHE A 51 4.54 2.76 17.32
N GLY A 52 3.28 3.03 17.66
CA GLY A 52 2.59 2.55 18.85
C GLY A 52 1.65 1.38 18.54
N PHE A 53 1.76 0.77 17.35
CA PHE A 53 0.83 -0.25 16.90
C PHE A 53 0.70 -1.41 17.90
N ASP A 54 -0.52 -1.59 18.39
CA ASP A 54 -0.90 -2.70 19.24
C ASP A 54 -1.64 -3.75 18.41
N LYS A 55 -1.18 -5.00 18.48
CA LYS A 55 -1.83 -6.12 17.79
C LYS A 55 -3.15 -6.52 18.43
N ASP A 56 -3.31 -6.25 19.73
CA ASP A 56 -4.51 -6.58 20.49
C ASP A 56 -5.62 -5.53 20.24
N ASP A 57 -5.26 -4.32 19.83
CA ASP A 57 -6.18 -3.30 19.31
C ASP A 57 -5.67 -2.68 17.98
N PRO A 58 -5.83 -3.38 16.85
CA PRO A 58 -5.37 -2.91 15.55
C PRO A 58 -6.21 -1.76 14.99
N THR A 59 -7.26 -1.34 15.71
CA THR A 59 -8.12 -0.23 15.31
C THR A 59 -7.79 1.09 16.00
N ASN A 60 -6.86 1.06 16.95
CA ASN A 60 -6.36 2.28 17.57
C ASN A 60 -5.59 3.12 16.54
N THR A 61 -6.06 4.34 16.30
CA THR A 61 -5.44 5.29 15.37
C THR A 61 -4.82 6.49 16.08
N GLU A 62 -4.76 6.50 17.41
CA GLU A 62 -4.25 7.64 18.20
C GLU A 62 -2.79 7.95 17.87
N ASN A 63 -2.01 6.94 17.49
CA ASN A 63 -0.58 7.08 17.18
C ASN A 63 -0.29 7.13 15.66
N TRP A 64 -1.32 7.36 14.84
CA TRP A 64 -1.13 7.47 13.39
C TRP A 64 -0.49 8.79 13.03
N ASN A 65 0.69 8.71 12.43
CA ASN A 65 1.45 9.87 12.01
C ASN A 65 1.40 10.00 10.50
N MET A 66 0.97 11.15 9.98
CA MET A 66 0.83 11.39 8.54
C MET A 66 1.20 12.85 8.22
N LEU A 67 1.83 13.09 7.07
CA LEU A 67 2.00 14.43 6.53
C LEU A 67 0.80 14.83 5.66
N SER A 68 0.48 16.13 5.62
CA SER A 68 -0.64 16.67 4.82
C SER A 68 -0.42 16.58 3.29
N PHE A 69 0.71 16.04 2.83
CA PHE A 69 1.04 15.84 1.43
C PHE A 69 1.53 14.40 1.19
N PRO A 70 1.47 13.90 -0.06
CA PRO A 70 1.96 12.56 -0.39
C PRO A 70 3.45 12.43 -0.07
N SER A 71 3.76 11.66 0.97
CA SER A 71 5.10 11.58 1.53
C SER A 71 5.79 10.25 1.31
N ARG A 72 5.23 9.36 0.47
CA ARG A 72 5.89 8.15 -0.03
C ARG A 72 5.93 8.15 -1.55
N VAL A 73 7.11 7.89 -2.09
CA VAL A 73 7.34 7.65 -3.52
C VAL A 73 7.97 6.28 -3.68
N ALA A 74 7.57 5.53 -4.70
CA ALA A 74 8.23 4.27 -5.02
C ALA A 74 8.32 4.01 -6.51
N ILE A 75 9.36 3.30 -6.88
CA ILE A 75 9.58 2.74 -8.20
C ILE A 75 9.65 1.22 -8.10
N GLU A 76 8.99 0.54 -9.01
CA GLU A 76 8.88 -0.91 -9.04
C GLU A 76 9.13 -1.43 -10.45
N THR A 77 9.79 -2.59 -10.57
CA THR A 77 10.00 -3.27 -11.85
C THR A 77 9.74 -4.76 -11.73
N ASN A 78 9.15 -5.34 -12.77
CA ASN A 78 8.94 -6.78 -12.87
C ASN A 78 10.29 -7.49 -13.10
N ILE A 79 10.60 -8.50 -12.29
CA ILE A 79 11.81 -9.31 -12.42
C ILE A 79 11.48 -10.61 -13.15
N VAL A 80 10.43 -11.30 -12.72
CA VAL A 80 9.88 -12.50 -13.35
C VAL A 80 8.35 -12.46 -13.26
N ASN A 81 7.68 -13.44 -13.86
CA ASN A 81 6.21 -13.52 -13.82
C ASN A 81 5.69 -13.37 -12.38
N HIS A 82 4.82 -12.39 -12.18
CA HIS A 82 4.18 -12.06 -10.89
C HIS A 82 5.10 -11.58 -9.77
N LEU A 83 6.43 -11.50 -9.97
CA LEU A 83 7.37 -11.02 -8.98
C LEU A 83 8.02 -9.70 -9.41
N SER A 84 7.86 -8.69 -8.58
CA SER A 84 8.46 -7.37 -8.77
C SER A 84 9.45 -7.04 -7.67
N ALA A 85 10.43 -6.17 -7.97
CA ALA A 85 11.20 -5.45 -6.95
C ALA A 85 10.78 -3.99 -6.90
N GLU A 86 10.66 -3.45 -5.70
CA GLU A 86 10.33 -2.08 -5.38
C GLU A 86 11.48 -1.43 -4.61
N LEU A 87 11.78 -0.18 -4.95
CA LEU A 87 12.51 0.75 -4.10
C LEU A 87 11.57 1.89 -3.70
N ALA A 88 11.42 2.14 -2.40
CA ALA A 88 10.53 3.16 -1.86
C ALA A 88 11.28 4.11 -0.91
N VAL A 89 10.87 5.37 -0.91
CA VAL A 89 11.31 6.38 0.07
C VAL A 89 10.06 6.99 0.69
N ALA A 90 10.06 7.12 2.02
CA ALA A 90 8.96 7.72 2.76
C ALA A 90 9.45 8.69 3.84
N MET A 91 8.65 9.72 4.11
CA MET A 91 8.92 10.73 5.15
C MET A 91 7.68 10.97 6.00
N ASN A 92 7.81 10.92 7.32
CA ASN A 92 6.74 11.21 8.26
C ASN A 92 7.28 12.05 9.42
N LYS A 93 6.38 12.68 10.19
CA LYS A 93 6.68 13.35 11.44
C LYS A 93 5.79 12.78 12.53
N ILE A 94 6.38 12.39 13.65
CA ILE A 94 5.68 11.98 14.87
C ILE A 94 5.56 13.20 15.76
N GLU A 95 4.35 13.54 16.19
CA GLU A 95 4.09 14.68 17.07
C GLU A 95 4.44 14.33 18.53
N GLU A 96 4.83 15.34 19.31
CA GLU A 96 4.97 15.21 20.76
C GLU A 96 3.70 14.61 21.39
N GLY A 97 3.87 13.69 22.35
CA GLY A 97 2.78 13.01 23.02
C GLY A 97 2.34 11.68 22.37
N HIS A 98 2.80 11.38 21.16
CA HIS A 98 2.49 10.11 20.50
C HIS A 98 3.37 8.96 21.00
N MET A 99 2.84 7.74 20.96
CA MET A 99 3.54 6.54 21.39
C MET A 99 4.51 6.01 20.33
N VAL A 100 5.72 5.68 20.77
CA VAL A 100 6.80 5.09 19.98
C VAL A 100 7.34 3.86 20.72
N ASN A 101 6.91 2.67 20.29
CA ASN A 101 7.31 1.37 20.84
C ASN A 101 7.33 1.32 22.39
N GLY A 102 6.27 1.83 23.03
CA GLY A 102 6.08 1.80 24.49
C GLY A 102 6.59 3.03 25.25
N GLN A 103 7.14 4.02 24.56
CA GLN A 103 7.54 5.31 25.15
C GLN A 103 6.75 6.47 24.52
N ILE A 104 6.49 7.52 25.28
CA ILE A 104 5.85 8.74 24.76
C ILE A 104 6.93 9.66 24.18
N ALA A 105 6.71 10.18 22.99
CA ALA A 105 7.60 11.16 22.37
C ALA A 105 7.55 12.49 23.15
N ASN A 106 8.70 12.96 23.63
CA ASN A 106 8.82 14.21 24.40
C ASN A 106 9.04 15.46 23.52
N LYS A 107 9.06 15.29 22.20
CA LYS A 107 9.21 16.31 21.18
C LYS A 107 8.76 15.73 19.84
N ASP A 108 8.62 16.57 18.82
CA ASP A 108 8.48 16.12 17.45
C ASP A 108 9.68 15.27 17.00
N LEU A 109 9.41 14.14 16.35
CA LEU A 109 10.43 13.24 15.80
C LEU A 109 10.27 13.14 14.28
N ASP A 110 11.34 13.42 13.55
CA ASP A 110 11.38 13.22 12.11
C ASP A 110 11.69 11.76 11.77
N VAL A 111 10.98 11.25 10.75
CA VAL A 111 11.09 9.88 10.27
C VAL A 111 11.40 9.87 8.79
N ILE A 112 12.45 9.14 8.40
CA ILE A 112 12.79 8.88 6.99
C ILE A 112 12.97 7.37 6.82
N ALA A 113 12.32 6.78 5.84
CA ALA A 113 12.46 5.37 5.50
C ALA A 113 12.89 5.19 4.04
N VAL A 114 13.80 4.24 3.80
CA VAL A 114 14.20 3.76 2.49
C VAL A 114 14.04 2.25 2.48
N ASP A 115 13.19 1.72 1.60
CA ASP A 115 12.84 0.30 1.58
C ASP A 115 13.14 -0.34 0.23
N ALA A 116 13.67 -1.56 0.28
CA ALA A 116 13.78 -2.45 -0.87
C ALA A 116 12.90 -3.68 -0.62
N ASN A 117 11.85 -3.83 -1.42
CA ASN A 117 10.84 -4.88 -1.24
C ASN A 117 10.70 -5.75 -2.49
N PHE A 118 10.44 -7.04 -2.30
CA PHE A 118 9.89 -7.92 -3.32
C PHE A 118 8.38 -8.00 -3.16
N LYS A 119 7.65 -7.97 -4.27
CA LYS A 119 6.19 -8.06 -4.30
C LYS A 119 5.75 -9.20 -5.21
N TYR A 120 4.88 -10.05 -4.69
CA TYR A 120 4.31 -11.16 -5.45
C TYR A 120 2.81 -10.93 -5.69
N SER A 121 2.44 -10.76 -6.95
CA SER A 121 1.05 -10.58 -7.41
C SER A 121 0.25 -11.86 -7.23
N LEU A 122 -0.86 -11.75 -6.52
CA LEU A 122 -1.87 -12.79 -6.33
C LEU A 122 -3.05 -12.65 -7.30
N GLY A 123 -3.17 -11.54 -8.03
CA GLY A 123 -4.24 -11.31 -9.01
C GLY A 123 -4.32 -12.40 -10.08
N GLY A 124 -3.17 -12.99 -10.45
CA GLY A 124 -3.09 -14.13 -11.35
C GLY A 124 -3.79 -15.40 -10.83
N LEU A 125 -3.83 -15.61 -9.50
CA LEU A 125 -4.43 -16.80 -8.90
C LEU A 125 -5.96 -16.73 -8.84
N PHE A 126 -6.52 -15.53 -8.61
CA PHE A 126 -7.96 -15.34 -8.40
C PHE A 126 -8.71 -14.83 -9.63
N ASN A 127 -8.01 -14.61 -10.76
CA ASN A 127 -8.60 -14.19 -12.04
C ASN A 127 -9.46 -12.92 -11.92
N ILE A 128 -9.11 -12.00 -11.02
CA ILE A 128 -9.86 -10.77 -10.79
C ILE A 128 -9.33 -9.70 -11.74
N PRO A 129 -10.13 -9.18 -12.70
CA PRO A 129 -9.62 -8.30 -13.75
C PRO A 129 -9.36 -6.86 -13.29
N ILE A 130 -10.05 -6.41 -12.23
CA ILE A 130 -10.05 -5.01 -11.78
C ILE A 130 -9.00 -4.76 -10.68
N VAL A 131 -8.73 -5.79 -9.87
CA VAL A 131 -7.84 -5.69 -8.71
C VAL A 131 -6.72 -6.71 -8.78
N ASP A 132 -5.53 -6.27 -8.39
CA ASP A 132 -4.34 -7.09 -8.28
C ASP A 132 -3.85 -7.04 -6.82
N PRO A 133 -4.35 -7.95 -5.96
CA PRO A 133 -3.79 -8.14 -4.63
C PRO A 133 -2.36 -8.67 -4.72
N TYR A 134 -1.51 -8.28 -3.78
CA TYR A 134 -0.13 -8.77 -3.67
C TYR A 134 0.30 -8.93 -2.21
N ILE A 135 1.28 -9.79 -2.00
CA ILE A 135 2.05 -9.85 -0.76
C ILE A 135 3.44 -9.27 -1.01
N ALA A 136 4.06 -8.74 0.05
CA ALA A 136 5.35 -8.09 -0.02
C ALA A 136 6.24 -8.48 1.15
N THR A 137 7.55 -8.56 0.89
CA THR A 137 8.56 -8.70 1.93
C THR A 137 9.86 -8.04 1.49
N GLY A 138 10.67 -7.57 2.43
CA GLY A 138 11.88 -6.84 2.09
C GLY A 138 12.68 -6.43 3.30
N ALA A 139 13.62 -5.53 3.05
CA ALA A 139 14.40 -4.90 4.08
C ALA A 139 14.39 -3.38 3.87
N GLY A 140 14.60 -2.64 4.95
CA GLY A 140 14.62 -1.19 4.91
C GLY A 140 15.65 -0.60 5.84
N TYR A 141 15.89 0.68 5.62
CA TYR A 141 16.59 1.58 6.50
C TYR A 141 15.59 2.60 7.01
N LEU A 142 15.52 2.78 8.33
CA LEU A 142 14.65 3.73 8.99
C LEU A 142 15.50 4.64 9.87
N GLN A 143 15.44 5.94 9.62
CA GLN A 143 15.98 6.94 10.52
C GLN A 143 14.84 7.53 11.35
N LEU A 144 14.97 7.43 12.67
CA LEU A 144 14.03 7.95 13.66
C LEU A 144 14.78 8.90 14.58
N ASP A 145 14.50 10.20 14.50
CA ASP A 145 15.16 11.26 15.30
C ASP A 145 16.70 11.14 15.31
N GLY A 146 17.28 10.92 14.13
CA GLY A 146 18.73 10.74 13.97
C GLY A 146 19.26 9.34 14.25
N THR A 147 18.46 8.45 14.86
CA THR A 147 18.84 7.05 15.12
C THR A 147 18.54 6.17 13.91
N SER A 148 19.54 5.42 13.45
CA SER A 148 19.46 4.53 12.29
C SER A 148 19.09 3.10 12.69
N ASN A 149 18.05 2.56 12.06
CA ASN A 149 17.54 1.22 12.29
C ASN A 149 17.46 0.46 10.96
N ALA A 150 17.93 -0.79 10.93
CA ALA A 150 17.60 -1.70 9.86
C ALA A 150 16.23 -2.33 10.14
N THR A 151 15.39 -2.46 9.11
CA THR A 151 14.06 -3.06 9.24
C THR A 151 13.91 -4.29 8.36
N PHE A 152 13.18 -5.28 8.87
CA PHE A 152 12.58 -6.32 8.05
C PHE A 152 11.13 -5.97 7.78
N ASN A 153 10.76 -5.94 6.50
CA ASN A 153 9.46 -5.49 6.02
C ASN A 153 8.63 -6.70 5.58
N TYR A 154 7.35 -6.73 5.93
CA TYR A 154 6.41 -7.74 5.47
C TYR A 154 4.99 -7.17 5.41
N GLY A 155 4.18 -7.61 4.46
CA GLY A 155 2.82 -7.10 4.32
C GLY A 155 2.24 -7.39 2.95
N GLY A 156 1.43 -6.47 2.46
CA GLY A 156 0.80 -6.60 1.16
C GLY A 156 -0.11 -5.43 0.84
N GLY A 157 -0.75 -5.51 -0.31
CA GLY A 157 -1.62 -4.45 -0.77
C GLY A 157 -2.50 -4.90 -1.93
N ILE A 158 -3.26 -3.94 -2.46
CA ILE A 158 -4.10 -4.12 -3.63
C ILE A 158 -3.85 -2.96 -4.59
N ASN A 159 -3.62 -3.30 -5.85
CA ASN A 159 -3.66 -2.36 -6.97
C ASN A 159 -5.06 -2.39 -7.60
N PHE A 160 -5.60 -1.23 -7.93
CA PHE A 160 -6.87 -1.05 -8.66
C PHE A 160 -6.58 -0.36 -9.99
N TRP A 161 -7.04 -0.94 -11.10
CA TRP A 161 -6.86 -0.35 -12.43
C TRP A 161 -8.00 0.59 -12.76
N LEU A 162 -7.71 1.86 -12.99
CA LEU A 162 -8.76 2.85 -13.28
C LEU A 162 -9.53 2.51 -14.57
N ALA A 163 -8.83 2.02 -15.59
CA ALA A 163 -9.43 1.67 -16.87
C ALA A 163 -10.50 0.57 -16.78
N ASP A 164 -10.49 -0.23 -15.72
CA ASP A 164 -11.44 -1.35 -15.53
C ASP A 164 -12.59 -1.00 -14.56
N LEU A 165 -12.62 0.22 -14.02
CA LEU A 165 -13.72 0.69 -13.17
C LEU A 165 -15.00 0.85 -13.99
N ALA A 166 -16.12 0.37 -13.44
CA ALA A 166 -17.41 0.27 -14.13
C ALA A 166 -17.91 1.60 -14.73
N PHE A 167 -17.60 2.74 -14.11
CA PHE A 167 -18.00 4.08 -14.58
C PHE A 167 -17.07 4.65 -15.69
N LEU A 168 -15.88 4.08 -15.89
CA LEU A 168 -14.98 4.37 -17.00
C LEU A 168 -15.12 3.36 -18.15
N ARG A 169 -15.96 2.34 -17.95
CA ARG A 169 -16.16 1.21 -18.86
C ARG A 169 -16.75 1.62 -20.21
N ASP A 170 -17.52 2.69 -20.32
CA ASP A 170 -18.14 3.09 -21.60
C ASP A 170 -17.22 3.95 -22.50
N TYR A 171 -16.05 4.39 -21.99
CA TYR A 171 -14.98 5.01 -22.77
C TYR A 171 -14.06 3.98 -23.47
N ARG A 172 -14.51 2.71 -23.58
CA ARG A 172 -13.80 1.55 -24.16
C ARG A 172 -13.29 1.74 -25.61
N TYR A 173 -13.77 2.75 -26.34
CA TYR A 173 -13.36 3.02 -27.72
C TYR A 173 -12.24 4.05 -27.87
N MET A 174 -11.90 4.81 -26.82
CA MET A 174 -10.71 5.67 -26.83
C MET A 174 -9.56 4.95 -26.15
N ARG A 175 -8.96 4.05 -26.92
CA ARG A 175 -7.72 3.30 -26.68
C ARG A 175 -6.50 4.23 -26.57
N ASP A 176 -6.56 5.28 -25.75
CA ASP A 176 -5.36 6.05 -25.43
C ASP A 176 -4.55 5.24 -24.42
N ARG A 177 -3.43 4.66 -24.90
CA ARG A 177 -2.55 3.76 -24.14
C ARG A 177 -2.13 4.34 -22.79
N ARG A 178 -2.18 5.66 -22.59
CA ARG A 178 -1.72 6.35 -21.37
C ARG A 178 -2.67 6.22 -20.19
N ILE A 179 -4.00 6.35 -20.38
CA ILE A 179 -4.96 6.28 -19.25
C ILE A 179 -5.03 4.86 -18.69
N SER A 180 -4.86 3.84 -19.53
CA SER A 180 -4.82 2.43 -19.12
C SER A 180 -3.63 2.04 -18.24
N ARG A 181 -2.68 2.95 -18.02
CA ARG A 181 -1.48 2.73 -17.19
C ARG A 181 -1.61 3.33 -15.80
N PHE A 182 -2.68 4.08 -15.54
CA PHE A 182 -2.96 4.63 -14.21
C PHE A 182 -3.76 3.66 -13.36
N GLY A 183 -3.43 3.64 -12.08
CA GLY A 183 -4.17 2.90 -11.07
C GLY A 183 -4.06 3.54 -9.71
N LEU A 184 -4.81 2.98 -8.76
CA LEU A 184 -4.73 3.30 -7.35
C LEU A 184 -4.06 2.16 -6.63
N ASN A 185 -3.27 2.44 -5.59
CA ASN A 185 -2.76 1.40 -4.71
C ASN A 185 -3.13 1.71 -3.26
N VAL A 186 -3.35 0.64 -2.50
CA VAL A 186 -3.41 0.66 -1.03
C VAL A 186 -2.50 -0.45 -0.54
N GLU A 187 -1.63 -0.13 0.41
CA GLU A 187 -0.60 -1.02 0.95
C GLU A 187 -0.56 -0.92 2.48
N VAL A 188 -0.36 -2.06 3.14
CA VAL A 188 -0.10 -2.15 4.58
C VAL A 188 1.14 -3.01 4.78
N MET A 189 2.14 -2.45 5.47
CA MET A 189 3.40 -3.10 5.78
C MET A 189 3.65 -3.09 7.29
N GLY A 190 3.95 -4.24 7.87
CA GLY A 190 4.63 -4.34 9.16
C GLY A 190 6.13 -4.21 8.96
N LYS A 191 6.77 -3.40 9.79
CA LYS A 191 8.23 -3.22 9.81
C LYS A 191 8.76 -3.56 11.18
N LYS A 192 9.64 -4.56 11.24
CA LYS A 192 10.32 -4.97 12.46
C LYS A 192 11.72 -4.36 12.48
N ASN A 193 12.04 -3.59 13.52
CA ASN A 193 13.41 -3.14 13.78
C ASN A 193 14.31 -4.35 14.10
N LEU A 194 15.50 -4.38 13.52
CA LEU A 194 16.51 -5.42 13.70
C LEU A 194 17.64 -4.98 14.65
N ASN A 195 17.70 -3.71 15.04
CA ASN A 195 18.81 -3.12 15.80
C ASN A 195 18.56 -3.03 17.33
N ASP A 196 17.61 -3.79 17.88
CA ASP A 196 17.15 -3.72 19.28
C ASP A 196 16.80 -2.28 19.75
N GLY A 197 15.52 -1.95 19.81
CA GLY A 197 15.06 -0.63 20.25
C GLY A 197 13.83 -0.11 19.48
N PRO A 198 13.46 1.16 19.66
CA PRO A 198 12.33 1.76 18.95
C PRO A 198 12.60 1.83 17.43
N GLY A 199 11.55 1.70 16.63
CA GLY A 199 11.64 1.69 15.17
C GLY A 199 10.71 0.68 14.51
N SER A 200 10.16 -0.28 15.26
CA SER A 200 9.15 -1.19 14.72
C SER A 200 7.85 -0.44 14.53
N ASN A 201 7.23 -0.54 13.36
CA ASN A 201 6.04 0.24 13.03
C ASN A 201 5.12 -0.51 12.07
N MET A 202 3.86 -0.10 12.04
CA MET A 202 2.94 -0.38 10.94
C MET A 202 2.94 0.82 10.00
N GLN A 203 3.04 0.58 8.70
CA GLN A 203 2.97 1.60 7.66
C GLN A 203 1.80 1.32 6.74
N VAL A 204 0.92 2.31 6.58
CA VAL A 204 -0.21 2.28 5.64
C VAL A 204 0.04 3.33 4.57
N ALA A 205 -0.01 2.93 3.31
CA ALA A 205 0.19 3.84 2.19
C ALA A 205 -0.94 3.70 1.17
N ALA A 206 -1.42 4.83 0.65
CA ALA A 206 -2.46 4.86 -0.37
C ALA A 206 -2.22 5.99 -1.36
N GLY A 207 -2.41 5.70 -2.65
CA GLY A 207 -2.16 6.72 -3.67
C GLY A 207 -2.39 6.24 -5.09
N VAL A 208 -1.70 6.91 -6.00
CA VAL A 208 -1.78 6.66 -7.44
C VAL A 208 -0.48 6.06 -7.94
N PHE A 209 -0.57 5.26 -9.00
CA PHE A 209 0.59 4.79 -9.73
C PHE A 209 0.40 4.92 -11.23
N TYR A 210 1.52 4.91 -11.95
CA TYR A 210 1.59 4.92 -13.39
C TYR A 210 2.64 3.91 -13.88
N MET A 211 2.34 3.17 -14.94
CA MET A 211 3.27 2.22 -15.57
C MET A 211 3.86 2.75 -16.88
N PHE A 212 5.13 2.43 -17.19
CA PHE A 212 5.77 2.77 -18.47
C PHE A 212 6.85 1.77 -18.91
#